data_AF-A0A2G9REQ4-F1
#
_entry.id   AF-A0A2G9REQ4-F1
#
_cell.length_a   1.000
_cell.length_b   1.000
_cell.length_c   1.000
_cell.angle_alpha   90.00
_cell.angle_beta   90.00
_cell.angle_gamma   90.00
#
_symmetry.space_group_name_H-M   'P 1'
#
loop_
_entity.id
_entity.type
_entity.pdbx_description
1 polymer ?
#
loop_
_entity_poly.entity_id
_entity_poly.type
_entity_poly.pdbx_seq_one_letter_code
_entity_poly.pdbx_strand_id
1 'polypeptide(L)'
;MAYLVLASTMHMSHFGITLYSEARLFLSEEMTNLVVVHWGGLILDLTAGYLLFFDVTRPIAMFFVSYFHCMNSQLFSIGMFSYTMLATSPIFCYPDWPRRLVSKLPRCLHCVLPHTQPPQRSPECVYPGQKGKGTAQYGLRHKLGAIFTVIYILEQLFLPYSHFITQGYNNWTNGLYGYSWDMMVHSRSHQHVKVTYKDGITGELGYLNPGVFTQTRRWKDHADMVKQYATCLHRLLGAYNISEPEIYFDVWVSINDRFQQR
;
A
#
# COMPACT_ATOMS: atom_id res chain seq x y z
N MET A 1 7.01 22.48 -3.16
CA MET A 1 7.03 22.94 -1.75
C MET A 1 6.60 21.84 -0.77
N ALA A 2 5.54 21.05 -1.03
CA ALA A 2 5.16 19.93 -0.15
C ALA A 2 6.18 18.77 -0.07
N TYR A 3 6.98 18.55 -1.13
CA TYR A 3 7.97 17.45 -1.18
C TYR A 3 9.31 17.74 -0.48
N LEU A 4 9.66 19.02 -0.27
CA LEU A 4 10.92 19.43 0.37
C LEU A 4 10.92 19.18 1.88
N VAL A 5 9.75 19.07 2.51
CA VAL A 5 9.61 18.75 3.94
C VAL A 5 9.60 17.22 4.19
N LEU A 6 9.25 16.42 3.17
CA LEU A 6 9.20 14.97 3.27
C LEU A 6 10.60 14.33 3.33
N ALA A 7 11.58 14.84 2.58
CA ALA A 7 12.93 14.28 2.54
C ALA A 7 13.65 14.28 3.91
N SER A 8 13.40 15.27 4.76
CA SER A 8 14.07 15.41 6.06
C SER A 8 13.48 14.51 7.17
N THR A 9 12.43 13.74 6.88
CA THR A 9 11.75 12.88 7.89
C THR A 9 11.46 11.45 7.41
N MET A 10 12.08 11.02 6.31
CA MET A 10 11.85 9.69 5.74
C MET A 10 12.65 8.61 6.47
N HIS A 11 11.94 7.82 7.29
CA HIS A 11 12.46 6.59 7.87
C HIS A 11 12.52 5.50 6.79
N MET A 12 13.62 5.42 6.05
CA MET A 12 13.84 4.39 5.04
C MET A 12 14.11 3.03 5.70
N SER A 13 13.53 1.95 5.16
CA SER A 13 13.88 0.59 5.58
C SER A 13 15.32 0.26 5.18
N HIS A 14 15.94 -0.74 5.81
CA HIS A 14 17.31 -1.19 5.47
C HIS A 14 17.52 -1.46 3.97
N PHE A 15 16.49 -1.95 3.27
CA PHE A 15 16.53 -2.21 1.82
C PHE A 15 16.35 -0.92 0.99
N GLY A 16 15.51 0.01 1.45
CA GLY A 16 15.39 1.34 0.85
C GLY A 16 16.70 2.11 0.93
N ILE A 17 17.39 2.04 2.08
CA ILE A 17 18.71 2.64 2.29
C ILE A 17 19.69 2.14 1.22
N THR A 18 19.70 0.86 0.87
CA THR A 18 20.61 0.31 -0.15
C THR A 18 20.39 0.96 -1.51
N LEU A 19 19.14 0.97 -1.99
CA LEU A 19 18.75 1.57 -3.28
C LEU A 19 19.05 3.06 -3.39
N TYR A 20 18.81 3.82 -2.32
CA TYR A 20 19.13 5.25 -2.29
C TYR A 20 20.63 5.51 -2.04
N SER A 21 21.32 4.63 -1.33
CA SER A 21 22.76 4.75 -1.04
C SER A 21 23.63 4.55 -2.27
N GLU A 22 23.23 3.69 -3.21
CA GLU A 22 23.99 3.48 -4.46
C GLU A 22 24.01 4.76 -5.32
N ALA A 23 22.91 5.51 -5.36
CA ALA A 23 22.85 6.82 -6.02
C ALA A 23 23.68 7.89 -5.27
N ARG A 24 23.71 7.82 -3.92
CA ARG A 24 24.52 8.72 -3.09
C ARG A 24 26.04 8.54 -3.23
N LEU A 25 26.51 7.44 -3.84
CA LEU A 25 27.94 7.26 -4.12
C LEU A 25 28.44 8.26 -5.17
N PHE A 26 27.55 8.79 -6.02
CA PHE A 26 27.91 9.66 -7.15
C PHE A 26 27.20 11.01 -7.15
N LEU A 27 26.07 11.16 -6.44
CA LEU A 27 25.25 12.36 -6.43
C LEU A 27 25.01 12.88 -5.02
N SER A 28 24.96 14.21 -4.86
CA SER A 28 24.54 14.84 -3.61
C SER A 28 23.08 14.49 -3.29
N GLU A 29 22.66 14.66 -2.03
CA GLU A 29 21.27 14.37 -1.63
C GLU A 29 20.25 15.18 -2.42
N GLU A 30 20.53 16.46 -2.64
CA GLU A 30 19.66 17.37 -3.42
C GLU A 30 19.56 16.94 -4.87
N MET A 31 20.69 16.57 -5.49
CA MET A 31 20.72 16.13 -6.88
C MET A 31 20.08 14.76 -7.07
N THR A 32 20.25 13.84 -6.11
CA THR A 32 19.58 12.54 -6.12
C THR A 32 18.06 12.72 -6.06
N ASN A 33 17.58 13.57 -5.16
CA ASN A 33 16.16 13.87 -5.05
C ASN A 33 15.61 14.49 -6.35
N LEU A 34 16.28 15.51 -6.88
CA LEU A 34 15.83 16.20 -8.09
C LEU A 34 15.87 15.31 -9.33
N VAL A 35 16.98 14.62 -9.57
CA VAL A 35 17.21 13.88 -10.82
C VAL A 35 16.56 12.51 -10.79
N VAL A 36 16.80 11.73 -9.73
CA VAL A 36 16.34 10.32 -9.67
C VAL A 36 14.87 10.27 -9.28
N VAL A 37 14.46 10.99 -8.23
CA VAL A 37 13.09 10.90 -7.72
C VAL A 37 12.13 11.72 -8.59
N HIS A 38 12.43 12.99 -8.86
CA HIS A 38 11.48 13.86 -9.56
C HIS A 38 11.54 13.72 -11.08
N TRP A 39 12.70 13.96 -11.69
CA TRP A 39 12.84 13.85 -13.15
C TRP A 39 12.74 12.41 -13.64
N GLY A 40 13.38 11.46 -12.95
CA GLY A 40 13.30 10.04 -13.26
C GLY A 40 11.87 9.51 -13.16
N GLY A 41 11.16 9.84 -12.08
CA GLY A 41 9.74 9.50 -11.91
C GLY A 41 8.87 10.08 -13.02
N LEU A 42 9.01 11.39 -13.31
CA LEU A 42 8.23 12.06 -14.36
C LEU A 42 8.47 11.45 -15.75
N ILE A 43 9.72 11.21 -16.14
CA ILE A 43 10.06 10.61 -17.43
C ILE A 43 9.48 9.21 -17.52
N LEU A 44 9.59 8.42 -16.45
CA LEU A 44 9.04 7.08 -16.43
C LEU A 44 7.51 7.11 -16.54
N ASP A 45 6.80 7.96 -15.80
CA ASP A 45 5.35 8.07 -15.87
C ASP A 45 4.86 8.46 -17.28
N LEU A 46 5.57 9.37 -17.95
CA LEU A 46 5.24 9.78 -19.32
C LEU A 46 5.54 8.72 -20.39
N THR A 47 6.47 7.80 -20.12
CA THR A 47 6.97 6.84 -21.12
C THR A 47 6.59 5.39 -20.87
N ALA A 48 6.29 5.00 -19.63
CA ALA A 48 6.07 3.61 -19.22
C ALA A 48 4.96 2.93 -20.02
N GLY A 49 3.86 3.62 -20.29
CA GLY A 49 2.76 3.09 -21.11
C GLY A 49 3.21 2.67 -22.51
N TYR A 50 3.96 3.53 -23.19
CA TYR A 50 4.52 3.23 -24.52
C TYR A 50 5.57 2.13 -24.46
N LEU A 51 6.45 2.17 -23.46
CA LEU A 51 7.52 1.18 -23.30
C LEU A 51 6.98 -0.22 -22.94
N LEU A 52 5.89 -0.30 -22.18
CA LEU A 52 5.20 -1.56 -21.88
C LEU A 52 4.42 -2.10 -23.09
N PHE A 53 3.93 -1.21 -23.95
CA PHE A 53 3.16 -1.59 -25.14
C PHE A 53 4.00 -2.39 -26.15
N PHE A 54 5.19 -1.90 -26.51
CA PHE A 54 6.02 -2.58 -27.52
C PHE A 54 6.76 -3.79 -26.94
N ASP A 55 6.70 -4.92 -27.65
CA ASP A 55 7.29 -6.20 -27.21
C ASP A 55 8.79 -6.11 -26.93
N VAL A 56 9.51 -5.31 -27.72
CA VAL A 56 10.97 -5.16 -27.60
C VAL A 56 11.35 -4.40 -26.34
N THR A 57 10.60 -3.35 -25.99
CA THR A 57 10.88 -2.50 -24.83
C THR A 57 10.24 -3.01 -23.55
N ARG A 58 9.22 -3.87 -23.64
CA ARG A 58 8.44 -4.34 -22.50
C ARG A 58 9.28 -4.94 -21.38
N PRO A 59 10.26 -5.84 -21.60
CA PRO A 59 11.06 -6.39 -20.49
C PRO A 59 11.86 -5.31 -19.75
N ILE A 60 12.39 -4.32 -20.49
CA ILE A 60 13.14 -3.19 -19.93
C ILE A 60 12.19 -2.30 -19.12
N ALA A 61 11.02 -2.00 -19.68
CA ALA A 61 9.98 -1.22 -19.02
C ALA A 61 9.50 -1.88 -17.72
N MET A 62 9.26 -3.19 -17.75
CA MET A 62 8.86 -3.97 -16.57
C MET A 62 9.89 -3.88 -15.45
N PHE A 63 11.18 -3.90 -15.77
CA PHE A 63 12.24 -3.70 -14.79
C PHE A 63 12.15 -2.31 -14.14
N PHE A 64 12.11 -1.23 -14.94
CA PHE A 64 12.08 0.15 -14.41
C PHE A 64 10.79 0.49 -13.67
N VAL A 65 9.64 0.04 -14.17
CA VAL A 65 8.34 0.20 -13.50
C VAL A 65 8.34 -0.54 -12.17
N SER A 66 8.87 -1.77 -12.14
CA SER A 66 8.99 -2.52 -10.88
C SER A 66 9.92 -1.83 -9.90
N TYR A 67 11.08 -1.37 -10.36
CA TYR A 67 12.02 -0.59 -9.57
C TYR A 67 11.36 0.66 -8.97
N PHE A 68 10.64 1.43 -9.79
CA PHE A 68 9.95 2.64 -9.37
C PHE A 68 8.89 2.37 -8.30
N HIS A 69 8.05 1.35 -8.48
CA HIS A 69 7.05 1.00 -7.46
C HIS A 69 7.68 0.46 -6.18
N CYS A 70 8.75 -0.33 -6.27
CA CYS A 70 9.54 -0.75 -5.11
C CYS A 70 10.12 0.46 -4.38
N MET A 71 10.76 1.39 -5.09
CA MET A 71 11.29 2.63 -4.51
C MET A 71 10.18 3.45 -3.84
N ASN A 72 9.04 3.63 -4.51
CA ASN A 72 7.90 4.36 -3.95
C ASN A 72 7.33 3.68 -2.70
N SER A 73 7.35 2.35 -2.60
CA SER A 73 6.91 1.63 -1.40
C SER A 73 7.79 1.92 -0.17
N GLN A 74 9.04 2.30 -0.40
CA GLN A 74 10.01 2.61 0.66
C GLN A 74 10.04 4.09 0.99
N LEU A 75 9.92 4.94 -0.04
CA LEU A 75 9.94 6.38 0.11
C LEU A 75 8.62 6.90 0.68
N PHE A 76 7.50 6.38 0.18
CA PHE A 76 6.17 6.90 0.49
C PHE A 76 5.31 5.87 1.20
N SER A 77 4.55 6.30 2.20
CA SER A 77 3.56 5.44 2.88
C SER A 77 2.21 5.45 2.15
N ILE A 78 2.19 5.09 0.86
CA ILE A 78 0.98 5.08 -0.01
C ILE A 78 0.19 3.75 0.13
N GLY A 79 0.41 3.00 1.22
CA GLY A 79 -0.28 1.75 1.50
C GLY A 79 -0.05 0.68 0.42
N MET A 80 -1.15 0.06 -0.03
CA MET A 80 -1.11 -1.08 -0.95
C MET A 80 -0.73 -0.75 -2.39
N PHE A 81 -0.75 0.54 -2.78
CA PHE A 81 -0.61 0.97 -4.17
C PHE A 81 0.58 0.34 -4.90
N SER A 82 1.79 0.50 -4.36
CA SER A 82 3.00 -0.03 -5.00
C SER A 82 2.94 -1.54 -5.20
N TYR A 83 2.42 -2.28 -4.21
CA TYR A 83 2.28 -3.73 -4.28
C TYR A 83 1.22 -4.14 -5.30
N THR A 84 0.10 -3.43 -5.37
CA THR A 84 -0.93 -3.67 -6.38
C THR A 84 -0.38 -3.42 -7.78
N MET A 85 0.34 -2.33 -8.02
CA MET A 85 0.92 -2.03 -9.34
C MET A 85 1.96 -3.09 -9.77
N LEU A 86 2.78 -3.56 -8.82
CA LEU A 86 3.69 -4.68 -9.07
C LEU A 86 2.93 -5.97 -9.43
N ALA A 87 1.88 -6.29 -8.67
CA ALA A 87 1.08 -7.50 -8.89
C ALA A 87 0.28 -7.46 -10.19
N THR A 88 -0.17 -6.27 -10.63
CA THR A 88 -0.91 -6.11 -11.89
C THR A 88 -0.02 -5.94 -13.10
N SER A 89 1.27 -5.58 -12.94
CA SER A 89 2.22 -5.42 -14.05
C SER A 89 2.26 -6.59 -15.06
N PRO A 90 2.09 -7.87 -14.67
CA PRO A 90 2.05 -8.98 -15.63
C PRO A 90 0.86 -8.93 -16.60
N ILE A 91 -0.14 -8.05 -16.40
CA ILE A 91 -1.22 -7.82 -17.36
C ILE A 91 -0.70 -7.35 -18.72
N PHE A 92 0.45 -6.67 -18.73
CA PHE A 92 1.10 -6.24 -19.96
C PHE A 92 1.84 -7.38 -20.66
N CYS A 93 2.06 -8.54 -20.02
CA CYS A 93 2.70 -9.70 -20.63
C CYS A 93 1.71 -10.50 -21.49
N TYR A 94 2.23 -11.27 -22.45
CA TYR A 94 1.40 -12.17 -23.26
C TYR A 94 0.70 -13.23 -22.39
N PRO A 95 -0.55 -13.64 -22.70
CA PRO A 95 -1.35 -14.52 -21.84
C PRO A 95 -0.77 -15.94 -21.66
N ASP A 96 0.27 -16.30 -22.41
CA ASP A 96 1.00 -17.54 -22.26
C ASP A 96 2.24 -17.44 -21.34
N TRP A 97 2.56 -16.24 -20.82
CA TRP A 97 3.67 -16.04 -19.88
C TRP A 97 3.63 -16.98 -18.66
N PRO A 98 2.48 -17.26 -18.01
CA PRO A 98 2.46 -18.14 -16.85
C PRO A 98 2.85 -19.56 -17.26
N ARG A 99 2.36 -20.03 -18.40
CA ARG A 99 2.67 -21.37 -18.93
C ARG A 99 4.16 -21.51 -19.26
N ARG A 100 4.74 -20.49 -19.90
CA ARG A 100 6.18 -20.45 -20.22
C ARG A 100 7.07 -20.44 -18.97
N LEU A 101 6.60 -19.81 -17.90
CA LEU A 101 7.30 -19.82 -16.61
C LEU A 101 7.19 -21.20 -15.94
N VAL A 102 5.97 -21.74 -15.84
CA VAL A 102 5.69 -23.05 -15.24
C VAL A 102 6.44 -24.17 -15.97
N SER A 103 6.55 -24.11 -17.30
CA SER A 103 7.30 -25.13 -18.07
C SER A 103 8.79 -25.19 -17.75
N LYS A 104 9.35 -24.16 -17.10
CA LYS A 104 10.75 -24.12 -16.66
C LYS A 104 10.94 -24.59 -15.22
N LEU A 105 9.86 -24.82 -14.47
CA LEU A 105 9.91 -25.25 -13.07
C LEU A 105 10.06 -26.79 -12.95
N PRO A 106 10.60 -27.30 -11.84
CA PRO A 106 10.76 -28.73 -11.64
C PRO A 106 9.42 -29.48 -11.64
N ARG A 107 9.42 -30.71 -12.17
CA ARG A 107 8.22 -31.55 -12.38
C ARG A 107 7.38 -31.77 -11.11
N CYS A 108 7.98 -31.74 -9.93
CA CYS A 108 7.26 -31.86 -8.66
C CYS A 108 6.20 -30.76 -8.45
N LEU A 109 6.41 -29.56 -9.02
CA LEU A 109 5.48 -28.44 -8.89
C LEU A 109 4.31 -28.49 -9.89
N HIS A 110 4.37 -29.34 -10.91
CA HIS A 110 3.31 -29.46 -11.92
C HIS A 110 2.02 -30.09 -11.38
N CYS A 111 2.03 -30.70 -10.20
CA CYS A 111 0.81 -31.21 -9.56
C CYS A 111 -0.07 -30.08 -9.00
N VAL A 112 0.52 -28.91 -8.71
CA VAL A 112 -0.17 -27.75 -8.11
C VAL A 112 -0.34 -26.61 -9.12
N LEU A 113 0.54 -26.54 -10.12
CA LEU A 113 0.57 -25.46 -11.10
C LEU A 113 -0.36 -25.72 -12.30
N PRO A 114 -0.85 -24.64 -12.95
CA PRO A 114 -1.78 -24.76 -14.07
C PRO A 114 -1.18 -25.51 -15.26
N HIS A 115 -2.09 -26.11 -16.05
CA HIS A 115 -1.73 -26.92 -17.20
C HIS A 115 -0.92 -26.13 -18.22
N THR A 116 0.20 -26.69 -18.67
CA THR A 116 1.11 -26.05 -19.62
C THR A 116 0.68 -26.23 -21.08
N GLN A 117 -0.32 -27.07 -21.35
CA GLN A 117 -0.78 -27.31 -22.72
C GLN A 117 -1.40 -26.04 -23.36
N PRO A 118 -1.22 -25.87 -24.69
CA PRO A 118 -1.85 -24.79 -25.41
C PRO A 118 -3.38 -24.94 -25.39
N PRO A 119 -4.14 -23.84 -25.54
CA PRO A 119 -5.60 -23.89 -25.58
C PRO A 119 -6.05 -24.78 -26.75
N GLN A 120 -6.93 -25.74 -26.49
CA GLN A 120 -7.54 -26.56 -27.54
C GLN A 120 -8.77 -25.84 -28.13
N ARG A 121 -9.07 -26.10 -29.41
CA ARG A 121 -10.29 -25.59 -30.05
C ARG A 121 -11.51 -26.19 -29.37
N SER A 122 -12.46 -25.35 -28.96
CA SER A 122 -13.72 -25.84 -28.42
C SER A 122 -14.58 -26.36 -29.58
N PRO A 123 -15.20 -27.55 -29.45
CA PRO A 123 -16.19 -28.04 -30.42
C PRO A 123 -17.46 -27.16 -30.46
N GLU A 124 -17.66 -26.28 -29.49
CA GLU A 124 -18.85 -25.42 -29.34
C GLU A 124 -18.69 -24.04 -30.01
N CYS A 125 -17.46 -23.65 -30.38
CA CYS A 125 -17.21 -22.37 -31.05
C CYS A 125 -17.61 -22.44 -32.54
N VAL A 126 -18.28 -21.40 -33.03
CA VAL A 126 -18.57 -21.25 -34.47
C VAL A 126 -17.31 -20.75 -35.17
N TYR A 127 -16.67 -21.62 -35.94
CA TYR A 127 -15.54 -21.26 -36.79
C TYR A 127 -16.01 -21.01 -38.24
N PRO A 128 -15.43 -20.03 -38.95
CA PRO A 128 -15.75 -19.81 -40.35
C PRO A 128 -15.51 -21.11 -41.16
N GLY A 129 -16.54 -21.60 -41.84
CA GLY A 129 -16.47 -22.84 -42.63
C GLY A 129 -16.96 -24.12 -41.96
N GLN A 130 -17.45 -24.08 -40.71
CA GLN A 130 -18.10 -25.23 -40.07
C GLN A 130 -19.51 -24.89 -39.57
N LYS A 131 -20.51 -25.73 -39.91
CA LYS A 131 -21.85 -25.67 -39.32
C LYS A 131 -21.78 -26.22 -37.90
N GLY A 132 -21.72 -25.32 -36.91
CA GLY A 132 -21.70 -25.70 -35.50
C GLY A 132 -22.89 -26.58 -35.13
N LYS A 133 -22.62 -27.76 -34.56
CA LYS A 133 -23.64 -28.60 -33.92
C LYS A 133 -23.43 -28.51 -32.42
N GLY A 134 -24.24 -27.71 -31.73
CA GLY A 134 -24.25 -27.74 -30.28
C GLY A 134 -25.02 -26.60 -29.63
N THR A 135 -26.14 -26.93 -28.99
CA THR A 135 -26.64 -26.16 -27.85
C THR A 135 -25.67 -26.41 -26.69
N ALA A 136 -24.78 -25.46 -26.39
CA ALA A 136 -23.83 -25.60 -25.30
C ALA A 136 -24.58 -25.80 -23.96
N GLN A 137 -24.43 -26.97 -23.34
CA GLN A 137 -24.95 -27.21 -21.99
C GLN A 137 -23.92 -26.75 -20.96
N TYR A 138 -24.23 -25.65 -20.28
CA TYR A 138 -23.37 -25.12 -19.22
C TYR A 138 -23.44 -26.02 -17.97
N GLY A 139 -22.36 -26.76 -17.71
CA GLY A 139 -22.22 -27.56 -16.49
C GLY A 139 -22.25 -26.71 -15.20
N LEU A 140 -22.47 -27.35 -14.05
CA LEU A 140 -22.56 -26.69 -12.73
C LEU A 140 -21.36 -25.77 -12.43
N ARG A 141 -20.15 -26.17 -12.82
CA ARG A 141 -18.93 -25.36 -12.65
C ARG A 141 -19.00 -24.01 -13.37
N HIS A 142 -19.56 -23.99 -14.59
CA HIS A 142 -19.73 -22.75 -15.34
C HIS A 142 -20.77 -21.84 -14.69
N LYS A 143 -21.86 -22.41 -14.17
CA LYS A 143 -22.88 -21.66 -13.43
C LYS A 143 -22.32 -21.06 -12.14
N LEU A 144 -21.59 -21.85 -11.35
CA LEU A 144 -20.94 -21.37 -10.12
C LEU A 144 -19.87 -20.32 -10.41
N GLY A 145 -19.06 -20.52 -11.45
CA GLY A 145 -18.09 -19.53 -11.91
C GLY A 145 -18.75 -18.22 -12.31
N ALA A 146 -19.83 -18.26 -13.09
CA ALA A 146 -20.59 -17.09 -13.48
C ALA A 146 -21.21 -16.36 -12.28
N ILE A 147 -21.82 -17.10 -11.34
CA ILE A 147 -22.36 -16.53 -10.09
C ILE A 147 -21.25 -15.84 -9.29
N PHE A 148 -20.11 -16.50 -9.11
CA PHE A 148 -18.96 -15.91 -8.44
C PHE A 148 -18.48 -14.63 -9.13
N THR A 149 -18.34 -14.64 -10.46
CA THR A 149 -17.94 -13.44 -11.22
C THR A 149 -18.94 -12.30 -11.06
N VAL A 150 -20.24 -12.58 -11.08
CA VAL A 150 -21.28 -11.57 -10.86
C VAL A 150 -21.19 -10.99 -9.45
N ILE A 151 -21.07 -11.84 -8.43
CA ILE A 151 -20.90 -11.40 -7.04
C ILE A 151 -19.65 -10.53 -6.90
N TYR A 152 -18.53 -10.95 -7.49
CA TYR A 152 -17.29 -10.19 -7.46
C TYR A 152 -17.44 -8.81 -8.12
N ILE A 153 -18.07 -8.73 -9.30
CA ILE A 153 -18.31 -7.44 -9.96
C ILE A 153 -19.20 -6.54 -9.11
N LEU A 154 -20.28 -7.09 -8.53
CA LEU A 154 -21.17 -6.35 -7.64
C LEU A 154 -20.40 -5.83 -6.42
N GLU A 155 -19.52 -6.64 -5.84
CA GLU A 155 -18.65 -6.24 -4.73
C GLU A 155 -17.70 -5.10 -5.15
N GLN A 156 -17.00 -5.23 -6.28
CA GLN A 156 -16.07 -4.19 -6.78
C GLN A 156 -16.78 -2.87 -7.11
N LEU A 157 -18.06 -2.90 -7.52
CA LEU A 157 -18.87 -1.70 -7.75
C LEU A 157 -19.48 -1.16 -6.46
N PHE A 158 -19.74 -2.00 -5.48
CA PHE A 158 -20.40 -1.62 -4.23
C PHE A 158 -19.44 -0.99 -3.23
N LEU A 159 -18.28 -1.63 -3.02
CA LEU A 159 -17.30 -1.20 -2.01
C LEU A 159 -16.90 0.28 -2.11
N PRO A 160 -16.68 0.86 -3.31
CA PRO A 160 -16.35 2.28 -3.46
C PRO A 160 -17.44 3.22 -2.95
N TYR A 161 -18.70 2.81 -2.98
CA TYR A 161 -19.86 3.62 -2.57
C TYR A 161 -20.43 3.19 -1.21
N SER A 162 -19.76 2.30 -0.49
CA SER A 162 -20.22 1.73 0.80
C SER A 162 -20.23 2.72 1.97
N HIS A 163 -19.94 4.01 1.73
CA HIS A 163 -19.83 5.07 2.73
C HIS A 163 -21.09 5.26 3.60
N PHE A 164 -22.26 4.81 3.15
CA PHE A 164 -23.50 4.86 3.94
C PHE A 164 -23.56 3.78 5.03
N ILE A 165 -22.72 2.74 4.97
CA ILE A 165 -22.64 1.69 6.00
C ILE A 165 -21.67 2.12 7.11
N THR A 166 -20.57 2.77 6.74
CA THR A 166 -19.57 3.27 7.69
C THR A 166 -20.08 4.57 8.32
N GLN A 167 -20.26 4.58 9.64
CA GLN A 167 -20.64 5.79 10.37
C GLN A 167 -19.50 6.82 10.32
N GLY A 168 -19.65 7.87 9.52
CA GLY A 168 -18.75 9.03 9.49
C GLY A 168 -17.93 9.21 8.21
N TYR A 169 -17.24 10.34 8.09
CA TYR A 169 -16.29 10.56 7.00
C TYR A 169 -15.11 9.56 7.13
N ASN A 170 -14.74 8.90 6.03
CA ASN A 170 -13.59 7.97 5.94
C ASN A 170 -12.27 8.57 6.45
N ASN A 171 -12.21 9.89 6.60
CA ASN A 171 -11.06 10.64 7.06
C ASN A 171 -10.81 10.52 8.58
N TRP A 172 -11.87 10.37 9.37
CA TRP A 172 -11.82 10.48 10.84
C TRP A 172 -12.24 9.21 11.57
N THR A 173 -12.88 8.27 10.90
CA THR A 173 -13.32 7.01 11.50
C THR A 173 -12.50 5.85 10.94
N ASN A 174 -12.25 4.82 11.78
CA ASN A 174 -11.62 3.57 11.37
C ASN A 174 -12.59 2.70 10.54
N GLY A 175 -13.23 3.30 9.54
CA GLY A 175 -14.11 2.61 8.60
C GLY A 175 -13.32 1.76 7.62
N LEU A 176 -14.03 1.23 6.62
CA LEU A 176 -13.50 0.43 5.51
C LEU A 176 -12.67 1.29 4.52
N TYR A 177 -11.77 2.15 5.00
CA TYR A 177 -10.95 3.06 4.19
C TYR A 177 -10.20 2.33 3.05
N GLY A 178 -9.75 1.09 3.29
CA GLY A 178 -9.10 0.28 2.26
C GLY A 178 -10.03 -0.23 1.14
N TYR A 179 -11.34 -0.05 1.29
CA TYR A 179 -12.36 -0.52 0.34
C TYR A 179 -13.06 0.61 -0.41
N SER A 180 -12.84 1.88 -0.03
CA SER A 180 -13.19 2.99 -0.93
C SER A 180 -12.09 3.18 -1.97
N TRP A 181 -12.43 3.65 -3.18
CA TRP A 181 -11.45 3.98 -4.23
C TRP A 181 -10.65 5.26 -3.91
N ASP A 182 -10.44 5.56 -2.63
CA ASP A 182 -9.74 6.73 -2.12
C ASP A 182 -8.27 6.40 -1.93
N MET A 183 -7.49 6.57 -2.99
CA MET A 183 -6.04 6.41 -2.92
C MET A 183 -5.38 7.67 -2.37
N MET A 184 -4.64 7.52 -1.27
CA MET A 184 -3.85 8.58 -0.62
C MET A 184 -4.62 9.88 -0.40
N VAL A 185 -5.78 9.80 0.26
CA VAL A 185 -6.61 10.99 0.50
C VAL A 185 -6.19 11.74 1.76
N HIS A 186 -5.36 11.19 2.66
CA HIS A 186 -5.07 11.80 3.97
C HIS A 186 -3.61 12.22 4.14
N SER A 187 -3.36 13.52 4.11
CA SER A 187 -2.20 14.14 4.73
C SER A 187 -2.57 14.55 6.15
N ARG A 188 -1.95 13.93 7.17
CA ARG A 188 -2.15 14.28 8.58
C ARG A 188 -1.02 15.17 9.06
N SER A 189 -1.34 16.35 9.55
CA SER A 189 -0.38 17.24 10.22
C SER A 189 -0.75 17.38 11.70
N HIS A 190 0.26 17.39 12.56
CA HIS A 190 0.08 17.45 14.00
C HIS A 190 0.63 18.78 14.50
N GLN A 191 -0.25 19.67 14.94
CA GLN A 191 0.14 20.98 15.45
C GLN A 191 0.45 20.93 16.95
N HIS A 192 -0.30 20.13 17.70
CA HIS A 192 -0.12 20.00 19.14
C HIS A 192 -0.16 18.53 19.56
N VAL A 193 0.89 18.08 20.24
CA VAL A 193 0.96 16.76 20.87
C VAL A 193 1.46 16.98 22.29
N LYS A 194 0.58 16.77 23.26
CA LYS A 194 0.86 16.96 24.67
C LYS A 194 0.56 15.68 25.42
N VAL A 195 1.57 15.21 26.16
CA VAL A 195 1.46 14.05 27.03
C VAL A 195 1.67 14.54 28.45
N THR A 196 0.70 14.28 29.31
CA THR A 196 0.75 14.63 30.74
C THR A 196 0.55 13.39 31.57
N TYR A 197 1.23 13.32 32.71
CA TYR A 197 0.93 12.33 33.72
C TYR A 197 0.42 13.03 34.99
N LYS A 198 -0.41 12.31 35.73
CA LYS A 198 -0.81 12.65 37.10
C LYS A 198 -0.52 11.44 37.97
N ASP A 199 0.22 11.64 39.06
CA ASP A 199 0.41 10.57 40.04
C ASP A 199 -0.83 10.46 40.94
N GLY A 200 -1.39 9.25 41.05
CA GLY A 200 -2.59 8.98 41.86
C GLY A 200 -2.37 9.20 43.36
N ILE A 201 -1.13 9.03 43.83
CA ILE A 201 -0.78 9.17 45.24
C ILE A 201 -0.47 10.62 45.61
N THR A 202 0.51 11.23 44.94
CA THR A 202 0.95 12.60 45.26
C THR A 202 0.05 13.67 44.66
N GLY A 203 -0.72 13.33 43.61
CA GLY A 203 -1.48 14.30 42.83
C GLY A 203 -0.61 15.19 41.94
N GLU A 204 0.71 14.95 41.87
CA GLU A 204 1.64 15.74 41.07
C GLU A 204 1.30 15.61 39.57
N LEU A 205 1.28 16.76 38.89
CA LEU A 205 1.04 16.86 37.45
C LEU A 205 2.34 17.17 36.73
N GLY A 206 2.74 16.31 35.81
CA GLY A 206 3.95 16.48 35.02
C GLY A 206 3.73 16.42 33.51
N TYR A 207 4.69 16.97 32.77
CA TYR A 207 4.70 16.98 31.31
C TYR A 207 5.77 16.03 30.79
N LEU A 208 5.41 15.19 29.82
CA LEU A 208 6.33 14.27 29.15
C LEU A 208 6.64 14.79 27.76
N ASN A 209 7.93 14.85 27.42
CA ASN A 209 8.34 15.12 26.06
C ASN A 209 8.06 13.87 25.21
N PRO A 210 7.13 13.92 24.23
CA PRO A 210 6.71 12.74 23.49
C PRO A 210 7.83 12.14 22.62
N GLY A 211 8.84 12.93 22.26
CA GLY A 211 9.97 12.49 21.43
C GLY A 211 11.07 11.74 22.19
N VAL A 212 11.04 11.68 23.52
CA VAL A 212 12.12 11.07 24.32
C VAL A 212 11.96 9.55 24.42
N PHE A 213 10.71 9.07 24.52
CA PHE A 213 10.44 7.67 24.85
C PHE A 213 10.25 6.75 23.64
N THR A 214 10.16 7.31 22.44
CA THR A 214 10.02 6.55 21.20
C THR A 214 10.57 7.33 20.01
N GLN A 215 11.30 6.63 19.16
CA GLN A 215 11.87 7.18 17.92
C GLN A 215 10.81 7.35 16.83
N THR A 216 9.73 6.54 16.89
CA THR A 216 8.66 6.60 15.88
C THR A 216 7.64 7.67 16.25
N ARG A 217 7.22 8.45 15.25
CA ARG A 217 6.13 9.43 15.38
C ARG A 217 4.76 8.87 15.01
N ARG A 218 4.66 7.57 14.67
CA ARG A 218 3.39 6.95 14.23
C ARG A 218 2.39 6.71 15.36
N TRP A 219 2.86 6.61 16.61
CA TRP A 219 1.98 6.25 17.72
C TRP A 219 0.85 7.26 17.94
N LYS A 220 1.07 8.54 17.63
CA LYS A 220 0.06 9.62 17.74
C LYS A 220 -0.99 9.59 16.62
N ASP A 221 -0.77 8.84 15.55
CA ASP A 221 -1.72 8.70 14.44
C ASP A 221 -2.69 7.53 14.62
N HIS A 222 -2.37 6.58 15.50
CA HIS A 222 -3.08 5.31 15.62
C HIS A 222 -3.45 5.00 17.08
N ALA A 223 -4.75 4.87 17.36
CA ALA A 223 -5.27 4.72 18.72
C ALA A 223 -4.73 3.46 19.45
N ASP A 224 -4.52 2.36 18.73
CA ASP A 224 -3.92 1.14 19.27
C ASP A 224 -2.47 1.36 19.70
N MET A 225 -1.69 2.10 18.91
CA MET A 225 -0.32 2.48 19.25
C MET A 225 -0.27 3.49 20.41
N VAL A 226 -1.22 4.42 20.52
CA VAL A 226 -1.35 5.28 21.71
C VAL A 226 -1.53 4.42 22.96
N LYS A 227 -2.39 3.41 22.92
CA LYS A 227 -2.60 2.48 24.05
C LYS A 227 -1.33 1.71 24.41
N GLN A 228 -0.59 1.23 23.40
CA GLN A 228 0.70 0.55 23.62
C GLN A 228 1.71 1.50 24.24
N TYR A 229 1.79 2.73 23.75
CA TYR A 229 2.68 3.77 24.25
C TYR A 229 2.33 4.16 25.70
N ALA A 230 1.05 4.32 26.03
CA ALA A 230 0.57 4.54 27.39
C ALA A 230 1.00 3.42 28.35
N THR A 231 0.87 2.16 27.91
CA THR A 231 1.28 0.99 28.70
C THR A 231 2.79 0.97 28.93
N CYS A 232 3.58 1.39 27.93
CA CYS A 232 5.02 1.52 28.06
C CYS A 232 5.39 2.62 29.06
N LEU A 233 4.79 3.80 28.95
CA LEU A 233 4.99 4.91 29.87
C LEU A 233 4.60 4.54 31.30
N HIS A 234 3.49 3.83 31.51
CA HIS A 234 3.06 3.39 32.83
C HIS A 234 4.15 2.53 33.52
N ARG A 235 4.76 1.60 32.78
CA ARG A 235 5.87 0.77 33.32
C ARG A 235 7.14 1.59 33.56
N LEU A 236 7.43 2.52 32.66
CA LEU A 236 8.65 3.33 32.72
C LEU A 236 8.63 4.32 33.89
N LEU A 237 7.49 5.00 34.11
CA LEU A 237 7.33 6.00 35.16
C LEU A 237 7.44 5.39 36.56
N GLY A 238 7.12 4.10 36.72
CA GLY A 238 7.40 3.36 37.96
C GLY A 238 8.89 3.35 38.35
N ALA A 239 9.80 3.41 37.37
CA ALA A 239 11.24 3.52 37.64
C ALA A 239 11.68 4.94 38.05
N TYR A 240 10.81 5.94 37.90
CA TYR A 240 11.05 7.34 38.24
C TYR A 240 10.27 7.78 39.50
N ASN A 241 9.95 6.83 40.39
CA ASN A 241 9.19 7.05 41.64
C ASN A 241 7.75 7.53 41.45
N ILE A 242 7.15 7.35 40.28
CA ILE A 242 5.73 7.63 40.05
C ILE A 242 4.98 6.31 40.12
N SER A 243 4.23 6.11 41.21
CA SER A 243 3.69 4.80 41.57
C SER A 243 2.36 4.50 40.89
N GLU A 244 1.48 5.50 40.75
CA GLU A 244 0.18 5.34 40.12
C GLU A 244 -0.01 6.35 38.98
N PRO A 245 0.72 6.21 37.86
CA PRO A 245 0.64 7.19 36.77
C PRO A 245 -0.67 7.04 35.98
N GLU A 246 -1.51 8.07 36.05
CA GLU A 246 -2.59 8.34 35.10
C GLU A 246 -2.03 9.15 33.93
N ILE A 247 -2.12 8.62 32.71
CA ILE A 247 -1.52 9.24 31.52
C ILE A 247 -2.60 9.79 30.62
N TYR A 248 -2.49 11.07 30.28
CA TYR A 248 -3.41 11.80 29.43
C TYR A 248 -2.70 12.21 28.13
N PHE A 249 -3.37 11.96 27.01
CA PHE A 249 -2.92 12.33 25.68
C PHE A 249 -3.84 13.41 25.12
N ASP A 250 -3.26 14.53 24.68
CA ASP A 250 -3.95 15.59 23.99
C ASP A 250 -3.27 15.81 22.63
N VAL A 251 -3.93 15.33 21.57
CA VAL A 251 -3.37 15.27 20.21
C VAL A 251 -4.29 16.02 19.27
N TRP A 252 -3.80 17.10 18.67
CA TRP A 252 -4.54 17.89 17.70
C TRP A 252 -4.03 17.62 16.30
N VAL A 253 -4.93 17.11 15.45
CA VAL A 253 -4.62 16.70 14.09
C VAL A 253 -5.39 17.56 13.11
N SER A 254 -4.72 17.99 12.05
CA SER A 254 -5.35 18.51 10.84
C SER A 254 -5.21 17.47 9.73
N ILE A 255 -6.29 17.26 8.99
CA ILE A 255 -6.32 16.34 7.85
C ILE A 255 -6.53 17.16 6.58
N ASN A 256 -5.63 17.05 5.62
CA ASN A 256 -5.66 17.76 4.33
C ASN A 256 -5.81 19.28 4.49
N ASP A 257 -5.04 19.86 5.42
CA ASP A 257 -5.04 21.28 5.73
C ASP A 257 -6.41 21.85 6.16
N ARG A 258 -7.34 20.98 6.57
CA ARG A 258 -8.62 21.39 7.18
C ARG A 258 -8.43 21.84 8.62
N PHE A 259 -9.47 22.46 9.19
CA PHE A 259 -9.50 22.84 10.60
C PHE A 259 -9.14 21.67 11.51
N GLN A 260 -8.33 21.98 12.51
CA GLN A 260 -7.85 21.04 13.50
C GLN A 260 -9.00 20.44 14.31
N GLN A 261 -8.88 19.15 14.60
CA GLN A 261 -9.75 18.45 15.54
C GLN A 261 -8.90 17.74 16.59
N ARG A 262 -9.51 17.54 17.76
CA ARG A 262 -8.91 16.92 18.94
C ARG A 262 -9.33 15.46 19.03
#